data_AF-A0A938GEJ9-F1
#
_entry.id   AF-A0A938GEJ9-F1
#
_cell.length_a   1.000
_cell.length_b   1.000
_cell.length_c   1.000
_cell.angle_alpha   90.00
_cell.angle_beta   90.00
_cell.angle_gamma   90.00
#
_symmetry.space_group_name_H-M   'P 1'
#
loop_
_entity.id
_entity.type
_entity.pdbx_description
1 polymer ?
#
loop_
_entity_poly.entity_id
_entity_poly.type
_entity_poly.pdbx_seq_one_letter_code
_entity_poly.pdbx_strand_id
1 'polypeptide(L)'
;MIPTLSFRLKLLLAMLLLVVGVTGATLYVSQQKNQETFKEFFSKLFQGQTQAFTEKQEKVVDGIKRNAALLVRSSRVQLALQEAETGDSEQLYRIAKAELQTRAMIPGPIVDTNAVYATFYLFLNARGMVIPPPSSFPELIAFTRQQNLTQRLNRVGQAITNVSDQLVGFVTTESPSGASQLQQTVVTQVVDTQTDEILGALVLGYPMPELGRKEEGEHKFKAGILFENQVYSEAIPETLRPRLAQRIGERMKLPETAAQDLTEMIDDDLHGVFYQALNPDPRFPTAYLVALISMNKVLESARDLRGRIVFFCLFRIHGTGGGDRV
;
A
#
# COMPACT_ATOMS: atom_id res chain seq x y z
N MET A 1 -45.93 -39.55 -44.00
CA MET A 1 -46.16 -38.17 -44.47
C MET A 1 -45.07 -37.29 -43.88
N ILE A 2 -44.06 -36.93 -44.68
CA ILE A 2 -43.03 -35.97 -44.26
C ILE A 2 -43.46 -34.63 -44.86
N PRO A 3 -43.77 -33.58 -44.08
CA PRO A 3 -44.16 -32.30 -44.64
C PRO A 3 -43.00 -31.73 -45.44
N THR A 4 -43.19 -31.54 -46.75
CA THR A 4 -42.23 -30.86 -47.62
C THR A 4 -42.19 -29.38 -47.23
N LEU A 5 -41.23 -29.04 -46.37
CA LEU A 5 -40.91 -27.65 -46.00
C LEU A 5 -40.68 -26.84 -47.28
N SER A 6 -41.43 -25.75 -47.46
CA SER A 6 -41.32 -24.88 -48.62
C SER A 6 -39.90 -24.34 -48.77
N PHE A 7 -39.44 -24.13 -50.01
CA PHE A 7 -38.08 -23.64 -50.32
C PHE A 7 -37.70 -22.39 -49.51
N ARG A 8 -38.67 -21.50 -49.29
CA ARG A 8 -38.51 -20.28 -48.49
C ARG A 8 -38.21 -20.58 -47.02
N LEU A 9 -38.83 -21.60 -46.44
CA LEU A 9 -38.61 -21.99 -45.05
C LEU A 9 -37.23 -22.66 -44.87
N LYS A 10 -36.79 -23.45 -45.85
CA LYS A 10 -35.42 -24.00 -45.86
C LYS A 10 -34.36 -22.89 -45.92
N LEU A 11 -34.60 -21.86 -46.74
CA LEU A 11 -33.71 -20.72 -46.87
C LEU A 11 -33.63 -19.89 -45.57
N LEU A 12 -34.78 -19.64 -44.92
CA LEU A 12 -34.82 -18.91 -43.64
C LEU A 12 -34.11 -19.66 -42.52
N LEU A 13 -34.25 -20.99 -42.46
CA LEU A 13 -33.63 -21.81 -41.43
C LEU A 13 -32.11 -21.88 -41.62
N ALA A 14 -31.65 -21.94 -42.88
CA ALA A 14 -30.22 -21.87 -43.21
C ALA A 14 -29.59 -20.51 -42.85
N MET A 15 -30.27 -19.40 -43.14
CA MET A 15 -29.79 -18.06 -42.74
C MET A 15 -29.78 -17.90 -41.22
N LEU A 16 -30.79 -18.42 -40.51
CA LEU A 16 -30.83 -18.38 -39.05
C LEU A 16 -29.66 -19.15 -38.42
N LEU A 17 -29.39 -20.37 -38.89
CA LEU A 17 -28.26 -21.18 -38.41
C LEU A 17 -26.92 -20.51 -38.67
N LEU A 18 -26.76 -19.86 -39.83
CA LEU A 18 -25.55 -19.13 -40.17
C LEU A 18 -25.36 -17.92 -39.23
N VAL A 19 -26.42 -17.14 -38.98
CA VAL A 19 -26.36 -16.00 -38.07
C VAL A 19 -26.07 -16.44 -36.63
N VAL A 20 -26.71 -17.51 -36.15
CA VAL A 20 -26.45 -18.07 -34.81
C VAL A 20 -25.02 -18.62 -34.71
N GLY A 21 -24.53 -19.31 -35.74
CA GLY A 21 -23.16 -19.84 -35.78
C GLY A 21 -22.10 -18.74 -35.78
N VAL A 22 -22.26 -17.72 -36.63
CA VAL A 22 -21.34 -16.57 -36.68
C VAL A 22 -21.39 -15.76 -35.40
N THR A 23 -22.58 -15.54 -34.83
CA THR A 23 -22.74 -14.83 -33.56
C THR A 23 -22.14 -15.64 -32.40
N GLY A 24 -22.37 -16.94 -32.36
CA GLY A 24 -21.79 -17.86 -31.38
C GLY A 24 -20.28 -17.92 -31.46
N ALA A 25 -19.71 -18.02 -32.66
CA ALA A 25 -18.27 -18.00 -32.88
C ALA A 25 -17.65 -16.65 -32.50
N THR A 26 -18.31 -15.54 -32.82
CA THR A 26 -17.84 -14.19 -32.45
C THR A 26 -17.86 -14.00 -30.93
N LEU A 27 -18.90 -14.48 -30.24
CA LEU A 27 -18.97 -14.46 -28.78
C LEU A 27 -17.92 -15.37 -28.15
N TYR A 28 -17.69 -16.55 -28.71
CA TYR A 28 -16.70 -17.51 -28.21
C TYR A 28 -15.26 -16.98 -28.35
N VAL A 29 -14.90 -16.46 -29.52
CA VAL A 29 -13.58 -15.82 -29.76
C VAL A 29 -13.42 -14.58 -28.89
N SER A 30 -14.49 -13.82 -28.67
CA SER A 30 -14.50 -12.67 -27.75
C SER A 30 -14.34 -13.06 -26.28
N GLN A 31 -14.60 -14.30 -25.88
CA GLN A 31 -14.33 -14.77 -24.52
C GLN A 31 -12.87 -15.21 -24.35
N GLN A 32 -12.27 -15.80 -25.39
CA GLN A 32 -10.91 -16.36 -25.34
C GLN A 32 -9.81 -15.29 -25.43
N LYS A 33 -10.08 -14.14 -26.06
CA LYS A 33 -9.09 -13.05 -26.28
C LYS A 33 -8.98 -12.03 -25.13
N ASN A 34 -9.63 -12.29 -23.99
CA ASN A 34 -9.80 -11.30 -22.92
C ASN A 34 -8.68 -11.28 -21.87
N GLN A 35 -7.82 -12.28 -21.75
CA GLN A 35 -6.88 -12.29 -20.63
C GLN A 35 -5.76 -11.23 -20.75
N GLU A 36 -5.22 -11.00 -21.95
CA GLU A 36 -4.14 -10.04 -22.17
C GLU A 36 -4.63 -8.58 -22.06
N THR A 37 -5.77 -8.25 -22.65
CA THR A 37 -6.36 -6.89 -22.58
C THR A 37 -6.80 -6.52 -21.17
N PHE A 38 -7.36 -7.47 -20.41
CA PHE A 38 -7.72 -7.24 -19.00
C PHE A 38 -6.47 -7.06 -18.14
N LYS A 39 -5.42 -7.84 -18.38
CA LYS A 39 -4.14 -7.75 -17.68
C LYS A 39 -3.48 -6.38 -17.83
N GLU A 40 -3.39 -5.87 -19.07
CA GLU A 40 -2.85 -4.51 -19.31
C GLU A 40 -3.70 -3.43 -18.64
N PHE A 41 -5.02 -3.55 -18.68
CA PHE A 41 -5.93 -2.59 -18.05
C PHE A 41 -5.78 -2.57 -16.53
N PHE A 42 -5.75 -3.73 -15.86
CA PHE A 42 -5.56 -3.81 -14.42
C PHE A 42 -4.16 -3.37 -13.98
N SER A 43 -3.13 -3.71 -14.76
CA SER A 43 -1.77 -3.23 -14.49
C SER A 43 -1.71 -1.71 -14.56
N LYS A 44 -2.37 -1.08 -15.55
CA LYS A 44 -2.47 0.38 -15.64
C LYS A 44 -3.26 0.99 -14.47
N LEU A 45 -4.38 0.39 -14.07
CA LEU A 45 -5.14 0.85 -12.89
C LEU A 45 -4.33 0.74 -11.61
N PHE A 46 -3.66 -0.39 -11.40
CA PHE A 46 -2.80 -0.62 -10.25
C PHE A 46 -1.62 0.35 -10.24
N GLN A 47 -0.97 0.58 -11.38
CA GLN A 47 0.15 1.51 -11.49
C GLN A 47 -0.29 2.96 -11.20
N GLY A 48 -1.43 3.39 -11.74
CA GLY A 48 -1.97 4.72 -11.48
C GLY A 48 -2.34 4.93 -10.00
N GLN A 49 -3.00 3.96 -9.37
CA GLN A 49 -3.35 4.02 -7.95
C GLN A 49 -2.12 3.92 -7.03
N THR A 50 -1.15 3.08 -7.39
CA THR A 50 0.12 2.94 -6.65
C THR A 50 0.93 4.22 -6.73
N GLN A 51 1.00 4.85 -7.91
CA GLN A 51 1.70 6.13 -8.07
C GLN A 51 1.04 7.21 -7.21
N ALA A 52 -0.28 7.35 -7.26
CA ALA A 52 -1.00 8.32 -6.43
C ALA A 52 -0.79 8.07 -4.92
N PHE A 53 -0.77 6.80 -4.50
CA PHE A 53 -0.48 6.42 -3.12
C PHE A 53 0.96 6.78 -2.73
N THR A 54 1.94 6.41 -3.54
CA THR A 54 3.36 6.68 -3.29
C THR A 54 3.65 8.18 -3.28
N GLU A 55 3.09 8.96 -4.19
CA GLU A 55 3.25 10.43 -4.21
C GLU A 55 2.68 11.09 -2.93
N LYS A 56 1.55 10.57 -2.42
CA LYS A 56 0.96 11.05 -1.17
C LYS A 56 1.83 10.67 0.03
N GLN A 57 2.34 9.45 0.06
CA GLN A 57 3.25 8.96 1.10
C GLN A 57 4.56 9.75 1.13
N GLU A 58 5.15 9.99 -0.05
CA GLU A 58 6.42 10.72 -0.19
C GLU A 58 6.33 12.12 0.40
N LYS A 59 5.24 12.85 0.14
CA LYS A 59 5.02 14.19 0.73
C LYS A 59 4.96 14.17 2.25
N VAL A 60 4.29 13.17 2.84
CA VAL A 60 4.18 13.01 4.30
C VAL A 60 5.54 12.67 4.89
N VAL A 61 6.21 11.66 4.32
CA VAL A 61 7.54 11.22 4.73
C VAL A 61 8.55 12.35 4.63
N ASP A 62 8.52 13.15 3.58
CA ASP A 62 9.40 14.30 3.40
C ASP A 62 9.19 15.37 4.47
N GLY A 63 7.94 15.61 4.87
CA GLY A 63 7.62 16.49 6.00
C GLY A 63 8.25 15.98 7.30
N ILE A 64 8.10 14.68 7.57
CA ILE A 64 8.67 14.03 8.75
C ILE A 64 10.21 14.11 8.71
N LYS A 65 10.81 13.76 7.59
CA LYS A 65 12.26 13.80 7.35
C LYS A 65 12.83 15.19 7.62
N ARG A 66 12.23 16.24 7.05
CA ARG A 66 12.68 17.62 7.29
C ARG A 66 12.61 18.00 8.77
N ASN A 67 11.49 17.72 9.45
CA ASN A 67 11.35 18.07 10.86
C ASN A 67 12.29 17.27 11.77
N ALA A 68 12.51 15.99 11.47
CA ALA A 68 13.49 15.16 12.17
C ALA A 68 14.92 15.69 11.98
N ALA A 69 15.29 16.08 10.75
CA ALA A 69 16.59 16.66 10.45
C ALA A 69 16.83 17.99 11.19
N LEU A 70 15.78 18.81 11.37
CA LEU A 70 15.86 20.03 12.17
C LEU A 70 16.02 19.74 13.67
N LEU A 71 15.32 18.72 14.19
CA LEU A 71 15.37 18.36 15.61
C LEU A 71 16.76 17.85 16.01
N VAL A 72 17.37 16.96 15.22
CA VAL A 72 18.69 16.37 15.53
C VAL A 72 19.84 17.39 15.47
N ARG A 73 19.62 18.54 14.82
CA ARG A 73 20.55 19.69 14.79
C ARG A 73 20.43 20.61 16.00
N SER A 74 19.46 20.38 16.89
CA SER A 74 19.34 21.14 18.12
C SER A 74 20.49 20.80 19.07
N SER A 75 21.28 21.81 19.47
CA SER A 75 22.37 21.63 20.44
C SER A 75 21.89 21.00 21.75
N ARG A 76 20.65 21.30 22.17
CA ARG A 76 20.03 20.71 23.36
C ARG A 76 19.84 19.20 23.24
N VAL A 77 19.48 18.72 22.05
CA VAL A 77 19.30 17.27 21.79
C VAL A 77 20.66 16.58 21.70
N GLN A 78 21.64 17.21 21.05
CA GLN A 78 22.99 16.67 20.92
C GLN A 78 23.68 16.50 22.28
N LEU A 79 23.67 17.55 23.10
CA LEU A 79 24.24 17.51 24.45
C LEU A 79 23.55 16.47 25.34
N ALA A 80 22.22 16.43 25.31
CA ALA A 80 21.47 15.47 26.12
C ALA A 80 21.68 14.02 25.64
N LEU A 81 21.95 13.80 24.34
CA LEU A 81 22.26 12.47 23.81
C LEU A 81 23.65 12.00 24.27
N GLN A 82 24.65 12.88 24.26
CA GLN A 82 25.98 12.61 24.81
C GLN A 82 25.91 12.26 26.31
N GLU A 83 25.15 13.02 27.09
CA GLU A 83 24.94 12.76 28.52
C GLU A 83 24.21 11.43 28.75
N ALA A 84 23.21 11.10 27.93
CA ALA A 84 22.45 9.86 28.05
C ALA A 84 23.31 8.59 27.87
N GLU A 85 24.40 8.66 27.11
CA GLU A 85 25.34 7.54 26.99
C GLU A 85 26.07 7.23 28.31
N THR A 86 26.18 8.22 29.20
CA THR A 86 26.79 8.04 30.53
C THR A 86 25.82 7.48 31.59
N GLY A 87 24.54 7.33 31.25
CA GLY A 87 23.56 6.57 32.05
C GLY A 87 22.29 7.33 32.47
N ASP A 88 22.18 8.64 32.20
CA ASP A 88 20.96 9.40 32.49
C ASP A 88 20.23 9.84 31.22
N SER A 89 19.22 9.08 30.82
CA SER A 89 18.38 9.39 29.66
C SER A 89 17.21 10.35 29.96
N GLU A 90 16.97 10.75 31.22
CA GLU A 90 15.81 11.58 31.61
C GLU A 90 15.81 12.91 30.88
N GLN A 91 16.96 13.59 30.87
CA GLN A 91 17.10 14.88 30.20
C GLN A 91 16.89 14.76 28.68
N LEU A 92 17.44 13.72 28.05
CA LEU A 92 17.27 13.45 26.62
C LEU A 92 15.80 13.34 26.24
N TYR A 93 15.05 12.47 26.90
CA TYR A 93 13.65 12.22 26.56
C TYR A 93 12.76 13.42 26.89
N ARG A 94 13.04 14.18 27.96
CA ARG A 94 12.29 15.43 28.27
C ARG A 94 12.52 16.52 27.24
N ILE A 95 13.77 16.75 26.83
CA ILE A 95 14.11 17.75 25.79
C ILE A 95 13.50 17.32 24.46
N ALA A 96 13.65 16.05 24.08
CA ALA A 96 13.09 15.52 22.85
C ALA A 96 11.57 15.68 22.79
N LYS A 97 10.85 15.36 23.89
CA LYS A 97 9.40 15.55 23.97
C LYS A 97 9.01 17.00 23.70
N ALA A 98 9.67 17.95 24.35
CA ALA A 98 9.38 19.38 24.16
C ALA A 98 9.63 19.82 22.70
N GLU A 99 10.77 19.43 22.12
CA GLU A 99 11.11 19.76 20.72
C GLU A 99 10.14 19.12 19.72
N LEU A 100 9.75 17.85 19.92
CA LEU A 100 8.79 17.16 19.07
C LEU A 100 7.40 17.80 19.14
N GLN A 101 6.97 18.25 20.33
CA GLN A 101 5.70 18.98 20.51
C GLN A 101 5.71 20.33 19.81
N THR A 102 6.79 21.11 19.95
CA THR A 102 6.95 22.39 19.25
C THR A 102 6.87 22.24 17.73
N ARG A 103 7.27 21.09 17.20
CA ARG A 103 7.25 20.78 15.76
C ARG A 103 5.98 20.05 15.31
N ALA A 104 4.98 19.91 16.18
CA ALA A 104 3.75 19.17 15.94
C ALA A 104 3.99 17.72 15.45
N MET A 105 5.11 17.11 15.86
CA MET A 105 5.44 15.71 15.51
C MET A 105 4.84 14.71 16.49
N ILE A 106 4.60 15.13 17.73
CA ILE A 106 3.81 14.40 18.72
C ILE A 106 2.71 15.31 19.27
N PRO A 107 1.65 14.75 19.88
CA PRO A 107 0.55 15.56 20.40
C PRO A 107 1.03 16.54 21.49
N GLY A 108 0.65 17.81 21.31
CA GLY A 108 0.78 18.85 22.32
C GLY A 108 -0.45 18.92 23.24
N PRO A 109 -0.54 19.95 24.08
CA PRO A 109 -1.73 20.22 24.90
C PRO A 109 -3.00 20.48 24.05
N ILE A 110 -2.81 21.08 22.87
CA ILE A 110 -3.86 21.29 21.86
C ILE A 110 -3.59 20.31 20.73
N VAL A 111 -4.54 19.41 20.50
CA VAL A 111 -4.42 18.33 19.51
C VAL A 111 -5.11 18.75 18.22
N ASP A 112 -4.38 18.76 17.11
CA ASP A 112 -4.96 18.85 15.77
C ASP A 112 -5.35 17.44 15.32
N THR A 113 -6.65 17.19 15.20
CA THR A 113 -7.17 15.88 14.79
C THR A 113 -6.86 15.52 13.34
N ASN A 114 -6.44 16.49 12.53
CA ASN A 114 -6.07 16.27 11.13
C ASN A 114 -4.56 16.04 10.95
N ALA A 115 -3.75 16.26 12.00
CA ALA A 115 -2.32 16.03 11.96
C ALA A 115 -1.97 14.55 12.17
N VAL A 116 -0.92 14.10 11.50
CA VAL A 116 -0.36 12.76 11.70
C VAL A 116 0.78 12.85 12.71
N TYR A 117 0.59 12.21 13.87
CA TYR A 117 1.57 12.21 14.94
C TYR A 117 2.37 10.91 14.98
N ALA A 118 3.61 10.99 15.47
CA ALA A 118 4.41 9.81 15.76
C ALA A 118 3.76 9.03 16.91
N THR A 119 3.62 7.72 16.73
CA THR A 119 3.16 6.78 17.76
C THR A 119 4.24 6.56 18.82
N PHE A 120 5.51 6.57 18.43
CA PHE A 120 6.64 6.52 19.36
C PHE A 120 7.85 7.30 18.84
N TYR A 121 8.73 7.66 19.76
CA TYR A 121 10.06 8.18 19.47
C TYR A 121 11.08 7.53 20.42
N LEU A 122 12.21 7.09 19.87
CA LEU A 122 13.29 6.43 20.60
C LEU A 122 14.63 6.97 20.13
N PHE A 123 15.67 6.77 20.93
CA PHE A 123 17.04 7.12 20.56
C PHE A 123 17.90 5.87 20.48
N LEU A 124 18.85 5.89 19.54
CA LEU A 124 19.94 4.95 19.45
C LEU A 124 21.21 5.66 19.88
N ASN A 125 22.09 4.98 20.61
CA ASN A 125 23.43 5.51 20.92
C ASN A 125 24.38 5.40 19.71
N ALA A 126 25.62 5.86 19.86
CA ALA A 126 26.65 5.79 18.83
C ALA A 126 26.92 4.36 18.31
N ARG A 127 26.60 3.32 19.09
CA ARG A 127 26.72 1.91 18.69
C ARG A 127 25.49 1.38 17.96
N GLY A 128 24.48 2.23 17.72
CA GLY A 128 23.22 1.86 17.09
C GLY A 128 22.26 1.11 18.01
N MET A 129 22.50 1.10 19.33
CA MET A 129 21.67 0.38 20.29
C MET A 129 20.61 1.30 20.89
N VAL A 130 19.39 0.79 21.08
CA VAL A 130 18.30 1.54 21.72
C VAL A 130 18.71 2.01 23.12
N ILE A 131 18.62 3.32 23.35
CA ILE A 131 18.73 3.94 24.67
C ILE A 131 17.37 3.78 25.36
N PRO A 132 17.27 3.04 26.48
CA PRO A 132 16.00 2.80 27.14
C PRO A 132 15.40 4.12 27.67
N PRO A 133 14.09 4.35 27.48
CA PRO A 133 13.41 5.48 28.10
C PRO A 133 13.41 5.35 29.63
N PRO A 134 13.45 6.47 30.37
CA PRO A 134 13.35 6.46 31.82
C PRO A 134 11.92 6.21 32.28
N SER A 135 11.75 5.87 33.56
CA SER A 135 10.45 5.52 34.17
C SER A 135 9.39 6.62 34.04
N SER A 136 9.79 7.88 33.85
CA SER A 136 8.91 9.02 33.59
C SER A 136 8.17 8.95 32.23
N PHE A 137 8.55 8.01 31.36
CA PHE A 137 8.00 7.80 30.02
C PHE A 137 7.47 6.36 29.85
N PRO A 138 6.49 5.92 30.67
CA PRO A 138 5.99 4.54 30.63
C PRO A 138 5.40 4.14 29.27
N GLU A 139 4.88 5.10 28.50
CA GLU A 139 4.37 4.90 27.14
C GLU A 139 5.47 4.47 26.16
N LEU A 140 6.70 4.98 26.32
CA LEU A 140 7.84 4.63 25.48
C LEU A 140 8.49 3.32 25.93
N ILE A 141 8.50 3.06 27.24
CA ILE A 141 8.98 1.78 27.80
C ILE A 141 8.18 0.60 27.24
N ALA A 142 6.89 0.77 27.00
CA ALA A 142 6.05 -0.27 26.41
C ALA A 142 6.61 -0.75 25.05
N PHE A 143 7.17 0.14 24.24
CA PHE A 143 7.79 -0.19 22.95
C PHE A 143 9.15 -0.89 23.13
N THR A 144 10.01 -0.42 24.04
CA THR A 144 11.35 -1.03 24.22
C THR A 144 11.32 -2.42 24.86
N ARG A 145 10.22 -2.76 25.55
CA ARG A 145 9.96 -4.13 26.02
C ARG A 145 9.65 -5.12 24.90
N GLN A 146 9.22 -4.63 23.72
CA GLN A 146 8.93 -5.49 22.57
C GLN A 146 10.24 -5.95 21.93
N GLN A 147 10.64 -7.20 22.21
CA GLN A 147 11.94 -7.74 21.75
C GLN A 147 12.11 -7.64 20.23
N ASN A 148 11.04 -7.91 19.47
CA ASN A 148 11.06 -7.83 18.01
C ASN A 148 11.35 -6.41 17.50
N LEU A 149 10.78 -5.38 18.15
CA LEU A 149 11.04 -3.99 17.79
C LEU A 149 12.48 -3.61 18.12
N THR A 150 12.92 -3.84 19.36
CA THR A 150 14.26 -3.48 19.83
C THR A 150 15.35 -4.15 19.00
N GLN A 151 15.21 -5.45 18.68
CA GLN A 151 16.17 -6.15 17.83
C GLN A 151 16.24 -5.57 16.41
N ARG A 152 15.11 -5.17 15.81
CA ARG A 152 15.10 -4.52 14.49
C ARG A 152 15.77 -3.16 14.54
N LEU A 153 15.43 -2.33 15.52
CA LEU A 153 16.01 -1.01 15.67
C LEU A 153 17.52 -1.09 15.89
N ASN A 154 18.02 -2.08 16.63
CA ASN A 154 19.46 -2.30 16.79
C ASN A 154 20.14 -2.65 15.45
N ARG A 155 19.52 -3.50 14.61
CA ARG A 155 20.06 -3.81 13.27
C ARG A 155 20.08 -2.59 12.36
N VAL A 156 19.01 -1.81 12.35
CA VAL A 156 18.93 -0.57 11.57
C VAL A 156 19.93 0.46 12.09
N GLY A 157 20.10 0.57 13.40
CA GLY A 157 21.08 1.44 14.05
C GLY A 157 22.52 1.12 13.68
N GLN A 158 22.87 -0.16 13.58
CA GLN A 158 24.19 -0.56 13.10
C GLN A 158 24.40 -0.26 11.60
N ALA A 159 23.32 -0.15 10.82
CA ALA A 159 23.38 0.16 9.40
C ALA A 159 23.41 1.67 9.11
N ILE A 160 22.85 2.52 9.99
CA ILE A 160 22.83 3.98 9.79
C ILE A 160 24.17 4.66 10.11
N THR A 161 25.00 4.07 10.97
CA THR A 161 26.32 4.61 11.32
C THR A 161 27.26 4.78 10.13
N ASN A 162 26.96 4.16 8.98
CA ASN A 162 27.77 4.21 7.78
C ASN A 162 27.20 5.11 6.67
N VAL A 163 26.14 5.89 6.93
CA VAL A 163 25.47 6.70 5.89
C VAL A 163 25.10 8.09 6.40
N SER A 164 25.31 9.08 5.53
CA SER A 164 25.09 10.51 5.79
C SER A 164 23.62 10.97 5.76
N ASP A 165 22.68 10.03 5.62
CA ASP A 165 21.27 10.28 5.32
C ASP A 165 20.31 9.63 6.32
N GLN A 166 19.05 10.03 6.23
CA GLN A 166 17.93 9.40 6.94
C GLN A 166 17.51 8.10 6.27
N LEU A 167 17.21 7.08 7.08
CA LEU A 167 16.62 5.83 6.61
C LEU A 167 15.12 5.84 6.86
N VAL A 168 14.36 5.31 5.90
CA VAL A 168 12.91 5.14 6.01
C VAL A 168 12.56 3.70 5.73
N GLY A 169 11.74 3.10 6.57
CA GLY A 169 11.28 1.73 6.40
C GLY A 169 10.10 1.41 7.29
N PHE A 170 9.89 0.12 7.53
CA PHE A 170 8.73 -0.35 8.27
C PHE A 170 9.16 -1.24 9.44
N VAL A 171 8.43 -1.11 10.55
CA VAL A 171 8.54 -1.99 11.71
C VAL A 171 7.15 -2.34 12.21
N THR A 172 7.07 -3.41 12.98
CA THR A 172 5.84 -3.80 13.67
C THR A 172 5.95 -3.47 15.15
N THR A 173 4.88 -2.92 15.70
CA THR A 173 4.70 -2.73 17.14
C THR A 173 3.49 -3.51 17.60
N GLU A 174 3.43 -3.83 18.88
CA GLU A 174 2.23 -4.39 19.51
C GLU A 174 1.42 -3.26 20.17
N SER A 175 0.11 -3.22 19.90
CA SER A 175 -0.81 -2.35 20.60
C SER A 175 -1.02 -2.82 22.05
N PRO A 176 -1.63 -1.99 22.92
CA PRO A 176 -2.02 -2.44 24.26
C PRO A 176 -2.97 -3.65 24.28
N SER A 177 -3.72 -3.89 23.19
CA SER A 177 -4.57 -5.07 23.03
C SER A 177 -3.84 -6.31 22.51
N GLY A 178 -2.52 -6.21 22.27
CA GLY A 178 -1.68 -7.28 21.70
C GLY A 178 -1.78 -7.42 20.19
N ALA A 179 -2.51 -6.53 19.51
CA ALA A 179 -2.60 -6.55 18.05
C ALA A 179 -1.32 -5.97 17.43
N SER A 180 -0.77 -6.68 16.44
CA SER A 180 0.36 -6.16 15.66
C SER A 180 -0.09 -4.98 14.79
N GLN A 181 0.67 -3.89 14.87
CA GLN A 181 0.45 -2.65 14.13
C GLN A 181 1.69 -2.33 13.29
N LEU A 182 1.48 -1.97 12.04
CA LEU A 182 2.54 -1.55 11.15
C LEU A 182 2.85 -0.07 11.33
N GLN A 183 4.12 0.25 11.53
CA GLN A 183 4.62 1.60 11.72
C GLN A 183 5.61 1.93 10.60
N GLN A 184 5.42 3.07 9.95
CA GLN A 184 6.45 3.66 9.10
C GLN A 184 7.48 4.35 9.98
N THR A 185 8.73 3.91 9.87
CA THR A 185 9.81 4.36 10.74
C THR A 185 10.79 5.23 9.96
N VAL A 186 11.11 6.40 10.52
CA VAL A 186 12.17 7.28 10.05
C VAL A 186 13.29 7.27 11.07
N VAL A 187 14.50 6.91 10.64
CA VAL A 187 15.71 6.92 11.46
C VAL A 187 16.63 8.02 10.95
N THR A 188 16.96 8.96 11.82
CA THR A 188 17.76 10.15 11.51
C THR A 188 19.01 10.13 12.36
N GLN A 189 20.18 10.10 11.72
CA GLN A 189 21.45 10.19 12.41
C GLN A 189 21.58 11.51 13.17
N VAL A 190 22.13 11.45 14.37
CA VAL A 190 22.53 12.62 15.17
C VAL A 190 24.05 12.72 15.11
N VAL A 191 24.54 13.80 14.52
CA VAL A 191 25.97 14.11 14.44
C VAL A 191 26.27 15.37 15.25
N ASP A 192 27.41 15.37 15.92
CA ASP A 192 27.96 16.57 16.55
C ASP A 192 28.34 17.57 15.46
N THR A 193 27.76 18.77 15.52
CA THR A 193 27.99 19.79 14.48
C THR A 193 29.38 20.42 14.51
N GLN A 194 30.15 20.21 15.58
CA GLN A 194 31.51 20.73 15.73
C GLN A 194 32.57 19.69 15.37
N THR A 195 32.36 18.43 15.77
CA THR A 195 33.35 17.35 15.58
C THR A 195 33.04 16.41 14.42
N ASP A 196 31.82 16.48 13.86
CA ASP A 196 31.28 15.53 12.87
C ASP A 196 31.19 14.09 13.40
N GLU A 197 31.26 13.91 14.72
CA GLU A 197 31.15 12.61 15.37
C GLU A 197 29.69 12.14 15.44
N ILE A 198 29.48 10.84 15.22
CA ILE A 198 28.17 10.22 15.32
C ILE A 198 27.81 10.04 16.79
N LEU A 199 26.83 10.81 17.27
CA LEU A 199 26.32 10.71 18.64
C LEU A 199 25.26 9.61 18.78
N GLY A 200 24.60 9.26 17.67
CA GLY A 200 23.58 8.22 17.64
C GLY A 200 22.53 8.46 16.56
N ALA A 201 21.27 8.12 16.86
CA ALA A 201 20.16 8.36 15.94
C ALA A 201 18.83 8.60 16.68
N LEU A 202 17.98 9.44 16.10
CA LEU A 202 16.57 9.56 16.44
C LEU A 202 15.75 8.57 15.61
N VAL A 203 14.87 7.82 16.26
CA VAL A 203 13.90 6.92 15.62
C VAL A 203 12.50 7.47 15.87
N LEU A 204 11.72 7.62 14.80
CA LEU A 204 10.31 8.01 14.87
C LEU A 204 9.46 6.96 14.17
N GLY A 205 8.46 6.43 14.87
CA GLY A 205 7.46 5.54 14.30
C GLY A 205 6.14 6.26 14.10
N TYR A 206 5.61 6.21 12.88
CA TYR A 206 4.34 6.80 12.50
C TYR A 206 3.32 5.72 12.11
N PRO A 207 2.05 5.90 12.49
CA PRO A 207 1.02 4.99 12.03
C PRO A 207 0.91 5.10 10.51
N MET A 208 0.71 3.97 9.84
CA MET A 208 0.47 4.00 8.40
C MET A 208 -0.85 4.74 8.10
N PRO A 209 -0.85 5.71 7.16
CA PRO A 209 -2.08 6.27 6.64
C PRO A 209 -3.03 5.17 6.14
N GLU A 210 -4.32 5.35 6.34
CA GLU A 210 -5.38 4.44 5.88
C GLU A 210 -5.16 4.07 4.40
N LEU A 211 -4.88 2.79 4.16
CA LEU A 211 -4.70 2.23 2.83
C LEU A 211 -6.03 1.71 2.31
N GLY A 212 -6.60 2.43 1.34
CA GLY A 212 -7.92 2.12 0.80
C GLY A 212 -8.97 2.21 1.89
N ARG A 213 -9.29 3.45 2.34
CA ARG A 213 -10.50 3.71 3.12
C ARG A 213 -11.66 2.91 2.53
N LYS A 214 -12.70 2.58 3.33
CA LYS A 214 -14.00 2.21 2.78
C LYS A 214 -14.53 3.39 1.94
N GLU A 215 -13.93 3.65 0.79
CA GLU A 215 -14.42 4.59 -0.18
C GLU A 215 -15.67 3.94 -0.74
N GLU A 216 -16.81 4.51 -0.38
CA GLU A 216 -18.06 4.29 -1.10
C GLU A 216 -17.90 4.92 -2.49
N GLY A 217 -17.49 4.09 -3.45
CA GLY A 217 -17.30 4.47 -4.84
C GLY A 217 -17.39 3.24 -5.76
N GLU A 218 -17.67 3.47 -7.04
CA GLU A 218 -17.93 2.40 -8.04
C GLU A 218 -16.74 1.46 -8.26
N HIS A 219 -15.53 1.85 -7.85
CA HIS A 219 -14.31 1.06 -7.96
C HIS A 219 -13.78 0.70 -6.56
N LYS A 220 -14.23 -0.43 -6.02
CA LYS A 220 -13.80 -0.98 -4.72
C LYS A 220 -12.32 -1.39 -4.74
N PHE A 221 -11.41 -0.44 -4.62
CA PHE A 221 -9.98 -0.68 -4.46
C PHE A 221 -9.69 -1.04 -3.00
N LYS A 222 -9.35 -2.31 -2.73
CA LYS A 222 -8.94 -2.73 -1.37
C LYS A 222 -7.42 -2.86 -1.36
N ALA A 223 -6.75 -2.12 -0.48
CA ALA A 223 -5.29 -2.12 -0.41
C ALA A 223 -4.77 -2.41 1.00
N GLY A 224 -3.54 -2.87 1.09
CA GLY A 224 -2.83 -3.15 2.32
C GLY A 224 -1.33 -3.22 2.10
N ILE A 225 -0.58 -3.40 3.19
CA ILE A 225 0.85 -3.69 3.13
C ILE A 225 1.09 -5.12 3.57
N LEU A 226 1.75 -5.89 2.74
CA LEU A 226 2.36 -7.14 3.14
C LEU A 226 3.73 -6.84 3.75
N PHE A 227 3.88 -7.15 5.04
CA PHE A 227 5.13 -7.06 5.76
C PHE A 227 5.28 -8.31 6.62
N GLU A 228 6.42 -8.99 6.51
CA GLU A 228 6.75 -10.19 7.29
C GLU A 228 5.65 -11.26 7.33
N ASN A 229 5.15 -11.59 6.14
CA ASN A 229 4.13 -12.62 5.96
C ASN A 229 2.78 -12.29 6.65
N GLN A 230 2.52 -11.02 6.92
CA GLN A 230 1.24 -10.51 7.39
C GLN A 230 0.76 -9.34 6.53
N VAL A 231 -0.52 -9.35 6.16
CA VAL A 231 -1.16 -8.22 5.48
C VAL A 231 -1.77 -7.28 6.52
N TYR A 232 -1.34 -6.02 6.49
CA TYR A 232 -1.87 -4.92 7.27
C TYR A 232 -2.80 -4.08 6.40
N SER A 233 -4.08 -4.04 6.72
CA SER A 233 -5.11 -3.35 5.93
C SER A 233 -6.35 -3.16 6.77
N GLU A 234 -7.11 -2.08 6.56
CA GLU A 234 -8.47 -1.93 7.07
C GLU A 234 -9.53 -2.33 6.02
N ALA A 235 -9.16 -2.24 4.73
CA ALA A 235 -10.02 -2.52 3.58
C ALA A 235 -10.21 -4.03 3.34
N ILE A 236 -9.16 -4.82 3.59
CA ILE A 236 -9.10 -6.25 3.33
C ILE A 236 -9.65 -6.99 4.57
N PRO A 237 -10.66 -7.87 4.41
CA PRO A 237 -11.23 -8.64 5.52
C PRO A 237 -10.17 -9.41 6.30
N GLU A 238 -10.24 -9.38 7.64
CA GLU A 238 -9.28 -10.03 8.55
C GLU A 238 -9.10 -11.51 8.26
N THR A 239 -10.20 -12.20 7.93
CA THR A 239 -10.22 -13.63 7.60
C THR A 239 -9.43 -13.97 6.34
N LEU A 240 -9.25 -13.01 5.41
CA LEU A 240 -8.55 -13.22 4.14
C LEU A 240 -7.04 -12.94 4.25
N ARG A 241 -6.63 -12.09 5.21
CA ARG A 241 -5.25 -11.58 5.31
C ARG A 241 -4.18 -12.70 5.42
N PRO A 242 -4.35 -13.75 6.25
CA PRO A 242 -3.34 -14.81 6.37
C PRO A 242 -3.18 -15.61 5.07
N ARG A 243 -4.31 -15.98 4.44
CA ARG A 243 -4.33 -16.70 3.16
C ARG A 243 -3.67 -15.87 2.05
N LEU A 244 -3.99 -14.58 2.00
CA LEU A 244 -3.42 -13.65 1.02
C LEU A 244 -1.90 -13.52 1.20
N ALA A 245 -1.43 -13.36 2.44
CA ALA A 245 0.00 -13.29 2.75
C ALA A 245 0.74 -14.56 2.30
N GLN A 246 0.20 -15.73 2.64
CA GLN A 246 0.79 -17.01 2.25
C GLN A 246 0.90 -17.14 0.73
N ARG A 247 -0.19 -16.88 0.00
CA ARG A 247 -0.19 -17.04 -1.46
C ARG A 247 0.74 -16.07 -2.17
N ILE A 248 0.81 -14.82 -1.72
CA ILE A 248 1.77 -13.86 -2.26
C ILE A 248 3.20 -14.33 -1.93
N GLY A 249 3.47 -14.78 -0.70
CA GLY A 249 4.78 -15.29 -0.30
C GLY A 249 5.23 -16.53 -1.08
N GLU A 250 4.32 -17.44 -1.41
CA GLU A 250 4.59 -18.59 -2.31
C GLU A 250 4.88 -18.11 -3.74
N ARG A 251 4.14 -17.11 -4.23
CA ARG A 251 4.33 -16.54 -5.56
C ARG A 251 5.66 -15.82 -5.72
N MET A 252 6.12 -15.10 -4.71
CA MET A 252 7.41 -14.41 -4.70
C MET A 252 8.62 -15.35 -4.86
N LYS A 253 8.46 -16.65 -4.59
CA LYS A 253 9.52 -17.66 -4.80
C LYS A 253 9.62 -18.13 -6.25
N LEU A 254 8.64 -17.77 -7.09
CA LEU A 254 8.57 -18.19 -8.49
C LEU A 254 9.17 -17.12 -9.41
N PRO A 255 9.63 -17.50 -10.63
CA PRO A 255 10.10 -16.55 -11.64
C PRO A 255 9.04 -15.48 -11.97
N GLU A 256 9.47 -14.28 -12.32
CA GLU A 256 8.63 -13.08 -12.49
C GLU A 256 7.49 -13.22 -13.52
N THR A 257 7.69 -14.05 -14.55
CA THR A 257 6.64 -14.42 -15.53
C THR A 257 5.48 -15.19 -14.90
N ALA A 258 5.73 -15.83 -13.75
CA ALA A 258 4.77 -16.47 -12.87
C ALA A 258 4.48 -15.57 -11.65
N ALA A 259 4.36 -14.25 -11.77
CA ALA A 259 3.88 -13.38 -10.68
C ALA A 259 2.44 -12.87 -10.88
N GLN A 260 1.90 -12.94 -12.10
CA GLN A 260 0.85 -12.01 -12.55
C GLN A 260 -0.58 -12.60 -12.69
N ASP A 261 -0.82 -13.80 -12.14
CA ASP A 261 -2.11 -14.52 -12.28
C ASP A 261 -2.83 -14.75 -10.93
N LEU A 262 -2.45 -14.02 -9.89
CA LEU A 262 -3.02 -14.25 -8.58
C LEU A 262 -4.43 -13.64 -8.52
N THR A 263 -5.44 -14.50 -8.30
CA THR A 263 -6.82 -14.09 -8.09
C THR A 263 -7.38 -14.63 -6.78
N GLU A 264 -8.29 -13.89 -6.16
CA GLU A 264 -8.96 -14.24 -4.90
C GLU A 264 -10.46 -14.00 -4.97
N MET A 265 -11.23 -14.88 -4.35
CA MET A 265 -12.68 -14.71 -4.21
C MET A 265 -12.99 -13.97 -2.90
N ILE A 266 -13.76 -12.90 -2.98
CA ILE A 266 -14.17 -12.09 -1.83
C ILE A 266 -15.63 -11.72 -2.01
N ASP A 267 -16.51 -12.13 -1.10
CA ASP A 267 -17.96 -11.85 -1.14
C ASP A 267 -18.57 -12.22 -2.52
N ASP A 268 -18.23 -13.40 -3.06
CA ASP A 268 -18.62 -13.92 -4.38
C ASP A 268 -18.11 -13.14 -5.62
N ASP A 269 -17.26 -12.13 -5.41
CA ASP A 269 -16.57 -11.39 -6.46
C ASP A 269 -15.12 -11.89 -6.64
N LEU A 270 -14.74 -12.21 -7.88
CA LEU A 270 -13.35 -12.53 -8.22
C LEU A 270 -12.52 -11.24 -8.27
N HIS A 271 -11.42 -11.20 -7.54
CA HIS A 271 -10.50 -10.06 -7.47
C HIS A 271 -9.12 -10.46 -8.02
N GLY A 272 -8.51 -9.59 -8.82
CA GLY A 272 -7.09 -9.69 -9.17
C GLY A 272 -6.24 -9.16 -8.02
N VAL A 273 -5.16 -9.87 -7.69
CA VAL A 273 -4.20 -9.52 -6.64
C VAL A 273 -2.93 -8.97 -7.27
N PHE A 274 -2.57 -7.75 -6.89
CA PHE A 274 -1.36 -7.08 -7.35
C PHE A 274 -0.47 -6.72 -6.17
N TYR A 275 0.84 -6.79 -6.36
CA TYR A 275 1.79 -6.39 -5.33
C TYR A 275 3.04 -5.72 -5.90
N GLN A 276 3.58 -4.75 -5.17
CA GLN A 276 4.77 -3.99 -5.55
C GLN A 276 5.61 -3.65 -4.30
N ALA A 277 6.93 -3.77 -4.37
CA ALA A 277 7.82 -3.37 -3.28
C ALA A 277 7.71 -1.86 -3.02
N LEU A 278 7.58 -1.48 -1.74
CA LEU A 278 7.42 -0.09 -1.29
C LEU A 278 8.75 0.58 -0.93
N ASN A 279 9.66 -0.17 -0.33
CA ASN A 279 10.98 0.32 0.08
C ASN A 279 12.09 -0.45 -0.68
N PRO A 280 12.90 0.25 -1.49
CA PRO A 280 14.04 -0.37 -2.15
C PRO A 280 15.30 -0.41 -1.27
N ASP A 281 15.33 0.25 -0.11
CA ASP A 281 16.52 0.22 0.76
C ASP A 281 16.67 -1.17 1.43
N PRO A 282 17.74 -1.93 1.12
CA PRO A 282 17.92 -3.30 1.59
C PRO A 282 18.18 -3.40 3.10
N ARG A 283 18.40 -2.27 3.79
CA ARG A 283 18.68 -2.23 5.23
C ARG A 283 17.41 -2.38 6.08
N PHE A 284 16.24 -2.16 5.49
CA PHE A 284 14.97 -2.53 6.08
C PHE A 284 14.41 -3.79 5.40
N PRO A 285 13.66 -4.64 6.13
CA PRO A 285 12.88 -5.67 5.48
C PRO A 285 11.95 -5.04 4.44
N THR A 286 11.86 -5.65 3.26
CA THR A 286 11.02 -5.14 2.18
C THR A 286 9.54 -5.32 2.55
N ALA A 287 8.81 -4.22 2.51
CA ALA A 287 7.36 -4.16 2.55
C ALA A 287 6.82 -4.10 1.13
N TYR A 288 5.63 -4.66 0.92
CA TYR A 288 4.98 -4.66 -0.38
C TYR A 288 3.59 -4.05 -0.26
N LEU A 289 3.26 -3.12 -1.13
CA LEU A 289 1.89 -2.72 -1.34
C LEU A 289 1.15 -3.90 -1.97
N VAL A 290 -0.01 -4.22 -1.46
CA VAL A 290 -0.92 -5.24 -1.98
C VAL A 290 -2.24 -4.59 -2.29
N ALA A 291 -2.77 -4.84 -3.49
CA ALA A 291 -4.08 -4.36 -3.91
C ALA A 291 -4.94 -5.50 -4.47
N LEU A 292 -6.24 -5.41 -4.17
CA LEU A 292 -7.28 -6.30 -4.67
C LEU A 292 -8.23 -5.47 -5.52
N ILE A 293 -8.40 -5.86 -6.78
CA ILE A 293 -9.25 -5.16 -7.74
C ILE A 293 -10.32 -6.12 -8.26
N SER A 294 -11.59 -5.77 -8.07
CA SER A 294 -12.74 -6.61 -8.50
C SER A 294 -12.80 -6.76 -10.02
N MET A 295 -12.95 -7.99 -10.49
CA MET A 295 -13.06 -8.36 -11.91
C MET A 295 -14.47 -8.13 -12.48
N ASN A 296 -15.52 -8.23 -11.65
CA ASN A 296 -16.91 -8.04 -12.08
C ASN A 296 -17.20 -6.59 -12.49
N LYS A 297 -16.62 -5.61 -11.80
CA LYS A 297 -16.81 -4.18 -12.14
C LYS A 297 -16.13 -3.75 -13.45
N VAL A 298 -15.02 -4.40 -13.83
CA VAL A 298 -14.38 -4.17 -15.13
C VAL A 298 -15.22 -4.76 -16.28
N LEU A 299 -15.92 -5.87 -16.03
CA LEU A 299 -16.87 -6.45 -16.99
C LEU A 299 -18.13 -5.60 -17.15
N GLU A 300 -18.60 -4.90 -16.11
CA GLU A 300 -19.73 -3.95 -16.20
C GLU A 300 -19.39 -2.74 -17.07
N SER A 301 -18.24 -2.09 -16.89
CA SER A 301 -17.81 -0.96 -17.75
C SER A 301 -17.61 -1.39 -19.21
N ALA A 302 -17.12 -2.62 -19.44
CA ALA A 302 -17.01 -3.18 -20.79
C ALA A 302 -18.38 -3.50 -21.42
N ARG A 303 -19.36 -3.97 -20.63
CA ARG A 303 -20.73 -4.25 -21.09
C ARG A 303 -21.50 -2.97 -21.39
N ASP A 304 -21.33 -1.90 -20.61
CA ASP A 304 -21.95 -0.60 -20.87
C ASP A 304 -21.46 0.01 -22.19
N LEU A 305 -20.15 -0.03 -22.44
CA LEU A 305 -19.56 0.41 -23.71
C LEU A 305 -20.06 -0.43 -24.89
N ARG A 306 -20.18 -1.75 -24.71
CA ARG A 306 -20.70 -2.68 -25.72
C ARG A 306 -22.19 -2.47 -25.97
N GLY A 307 -22.97 -2.17 -24.94
CA GLY A 307 -24.39 -1.81 -25.03
C GLY A 307 -24.61 -0.51 -25.78
N ARG A 308 -23.76 0.51 -25.55
CA ARG A 308 -23.77 1.77 -26.31
C ARG A 308 -23.37 1.56 -27.77
N ILE A 309 -22.38 0.72 -28.06
CA ILE A 309 -21.98 0.39 -29.44
C ILE A 309 -23.09 -0.39 -30.17
N VAL A 310 -23.71 -1.38 -29.52
CA VAL A 310 -24.83 -2.14 -30.09
C VAL A 310 -26.06 -1.26 -30.30
N PHE A 311 -26.36 -0.35 -29.37
CA PHE A 311 -27.41 0.66 -29.53
C PHE A 311 -27.11 1.59 -30.72
N PHE A 312 -25.87 2.08 -30.87
CA PHE A 312 -25.46 2.89 -32.02
C PHE A 312 -25.52 2.12 -33.35
N CYS A 313 -25.16 0.83 -33.37
CA CYS A 313 -25.25 -0.01 -34.56
C CYS A 313 -26.71 -0.32 -34.94
N LEU A 314 -27.60 -0.56 -33.96
CA LEU A 314 -29.03 -0.79 -34.21
C LEU A 314 -29.76 0.49 -34.63
N PHE A 315 -29.41 1.65 -34.03
CA PHE A 315 -30.02 2.94 -34.37
C PHE A 315 -29.62 3.42 -35.77
N ARG A 316 -28.42 3.07 -36.25
CA ARG A 316 -27.98 3.40 -37.61
C ARG A 316 -28.60 2.50 -38.69
N ILE A 317 -29.09 1.31 -38.34
CA ILE A 317 -29.78 0.40 -39.27
C ILE A 317 -31.26 0.74 -39.42
N HIS A 318 -31.89 1.44 -38.46
CA HIS A 318 -33.28 1.91 -38.57
C HIS A 318 -33.41 3.37 -39.05
N GLY A 319 -32.30 4.08 -39.27
CA GLY A 319 -32.28 5.51 -39.63
C GLY A 319 -32.08 5.86 -41.11
N THR A 320 -32.04 4.89 -42.03
CA THR A 320 -31.91 5.15 -43.47
C THR A 320 -33.16 4.70 -44.21
N GLY A 321 -34.21 5.52 -44.13
CA GLY A 321 -35.48 5.30 -44.82
C GLY A 321 -36.24 6.61 -44.99
N GLY A 322 -35.60 7.63 -45.55
CA GLY A 322 -36.27 8.89 -45.83
C GLY A 322 -35.39 9.85 -46.62
N GLY A 323 -35.65 9.94 -47.92
CA GLY A 323 -35.16 11.03 -48.76
C GLY A 323 -34.57 10.57 -50.08
N ASP A 324 -35.45 10.25 -51.04
CA ASP A 324 -35.17 10.51 -52.45
C ASP A 324 -36.48 10.43 -53.25
N ARG A 325 -37.08 11.58 -53.53
CA ARG A 325 -37.75 11.89 -54.80
C ARG A 325 -37.77 13.39 -55.04
N VAL A 326 -37.32 13.74 -56.24
CA VAL A 326 -37.43 15.00 -56.98
C VAL A 326 -38.83 15.59 -56.92
#